data_AF-A0A564SNQ6-F1
#
_entry.id   AF-A0A564SNQ6-F1
#
_cell.length_a   1.000
_cell.length_b   1.000
_cell.length_c   1.000
_cell.angle_alpha   90.00
_cell.angle_beta   90.00
_cell.angle_gamma   90.00
#
_symmetry.space_group_name_H-M   'P 1'
#
loop_
_entity.id
_entity.type
_entity.pdbx_description
1 polymer ?
#
loop_
_entity_poly.entity_id
_entity_poly.type
_entity_poly.pdbx_seq_one_letter_code
_entity_poly.pdbx_strand_id
1 'polypeptide(L)'
;MVDFSNVKSSVVLEVELSKNSNDTWFSVDNSDTSESYYLSKTNKSKYSLDFSDKIKTTQIIIAQSSKVNLKVNGESLDLSQLDQNIPSYLTLRIQ
;
A
#
# COMPACT_ATOMS: atom_id res chain seq x y z
N MET A 1 -5.72 -5.83 -9.36
CA MET A 1 -4.85 -4.83 -10.02
C MET A 1 -5.58 -3.52 -10.01
N VAL A 2 -4.91 -2.44 -9.61
CA VAL A 2 -5.47 -1.06 -9.73
C VAL A 2 -4.65 -0.35 -10.79
N ASP A 3 -5.31 0.28 -11.74
CA ASP A 3 -4.69 0.92 -12.90
C ASP A 3 -4.95 2.42 -12.90
N PHE A 4 -3.88 3.21 -12.92
CA PHE A 4 -3.89 4.66 -12.95
C PHE A 4 -3.22 5.14 -14.23
N SER A 5 -4.02 5.37 -15.28
CA SER A 5 -3.54 5.90 -16.56
C SER A 5 -3.70 7.41 -16.66
N ASN A 6 -2.72 8.11 -17.23
CA ASN A 6 -2.72 9.56 -17.50
C ASN A 6 -2.92 10.41 -16.23
N VAL A 7 -2.40 9.96 -15.09
CA VAL A 7 -2.43 10.73 -13.85
C VAL A 7 -1.64 12.04 -14.02
N LYS A 8 -2.30 13.17 -13.77
CA LYS A 8 -1.72 14.52 -13.93
C LYS A 8 -0.80 14.93 -12.77
N SER A 9 -0.76 14.12 -11.71
CA SER A 9 -0.07 14.39 -10.46
C SER A 9 0.47 13.09 -9.87
N SER A 10 1.24 13.18 -8.79
CA SER A 10 1.70 12.01 -8.04
C SER A 10 0.55 11.07 -7.65
N VAL A 11 0.85 9.76 -7.65
CA VAL A 11 0.05 8.75 -6.99
C VAL A 11 0.61 8.55 -5.58
N VAL A 12 -0.19 8.88 -4.57
CA VAL A 12 0.16 8.73 -3.16
C VAL A 12 -0.52 7.50 -2.60
N LEU A 13 0.27 6.55 -2.12
CA LEU A 13 -0.20 5.39 -1.38
C LEU A 13 -0.14 5.67 0.10
N GLU A 14 -1.28 5.58 0.77
CA GLU A 14 -1.35 5.57 2.22
C GLU A 14 -1.65 4.17 2.72
N VAL A 15 -0.82 3.68 3.64
CA VAL A 15 -1.05 2.42 4.35
C VAL A 15 -1.16 2.73 5.84
N GLU A 16 -2.32 2.42 6.41
CA GLU A 16 -2.64 2.71 7.80
C GLU A 16 -3.02 1.44 8.54
N LEU A 17 -2.55 1.29 9.78
CA LEU A 17 -2.94 0.21 10.67
C LEU A 17 -4.40 0.39 11.09
N SER A 18 -5.22 -0.65 10.94
CA SER A 18 -6.62 -0.62 11.37
C SER A 18 -6.72 -0.46 12.89
N LYS A 19 -7.75 0.28 13.35
CA LYS A 19 -7.92 0.79 14.72
C LYS A 19 -7.68 -0.24 15.85
N ASN A 20 -8.02 -1.50 15.62
CA ASN A 20 -7.91 -2.57 16.61
C ASN A 20 -6.87 -3.65 16.26
N SER A 21 -6.08 -3.46 15.22
CA SER A 21 -5.09 -4.45 14.79
C SER A 21 -3.88 -4.49 15.70
N ASN A 22 -3.26 -5.67 15.79
CA ASN A 22 -1.88 -5.79 16.26
C ASN A 22 -0.92 -5.31 15.17
N ASP A 23 0.33 -5.11 15.55
CA ASP A 23 1.38 -4.70 14.64
C ASP A 23 1.48 -5.63 13.41
N THR A 24 1.94 -5.04 12.31
CA THR A 24 2.07 -5.71 11.02
C THR A 24 3.15 -5.02 10.18
N TRP A 25 3.31 -5.44 8.94
CA TRP A 25 4.23 -4.82 8.01
C TRP A 25 3.66 -4.86 6.59
N PHE A 26 4.20 -3.99 5.76
CA PHE A 26 4.01 -4.05 4.32
C PHE A 26 5.34 -3.73 3.63
N SER A 27 5.51 -4.20 2.41
CA SER A 27 6.67 -3.91 1.59
C SER A 27 6.22 -3.29 0.28
N VAL A 28 7.06 -2.42 -0.26
CA VAL A 28 6.87 -1.80 -1.57
C VAL A 28 8.07 -2.12 -2.41
N ASP A 29 7.81 -2.76 -3.54
CA ASP A 29 8.81 -3.10 -4.55
C ASP A 29 8.43 -2.46 -5.88
N ASN A 30 9.36 -1.69 -6.44
CA ASN A 30 9.26 -1.09 -7.76
C ASN A 30 10.67 -0.98 -8.38
N SER A 31 10.76 -0.44 -9.59
CA SER A 31 12.04 -0.35 -10.32
C SER A 31 13.16 0.42 -9.60
N ASP A 32 12.81 1.27 -8.62
CA ASP A 32 13.74 2.19 -7.96
C ASP A 32 13.91 1.86 -6.46
N THR A 33 12.92 1.22 -5.82
CA THR A 33 12.89 0.98 -4.38
C THR A 33 12.32 -0.39 -4.05
N SER A 34 13.00 -1.13 -3.17
CA SER A 34 12.49 -2.34 -2.53
C SER A 34 12.64 -2.17 -1.01
N GLU A 35 11.60 -1.66 -0.36
CA GLU A 35 11.60 -1.32 1.07
C GLU A 35 10.48 -2.02 1.83
N SER A 36 10.71 -2.24 3.13
CA SER A 36 9.71 -2.82 4.05
C SER A 36 9.47 -1.88 5.21
N TYR A 37 8.20 -1.74 5.59
CA TYR A 37 7.72 -0.79 6.58
C TYR A 37 6.95 -1.52 7.67
N TYR A 38 7.28 -1.20 8.92
CA TYR A 38 6.63 -1.77 10.10
C TYR A 38 5.53 -0.84 10.61
N LEU A 39 4.31 -1.36 10.73
CA LEU A 39 3.14 -0.64 11.22
C LEU A 39 2.84 -1.08 12.65
N SER A 40 2.81 -0.12 13.56
CA SER A 40 2.49 -0.38 14.97
C SER A 40 1.70 0.76 15.60
N LYS A 41 0.93 0.44 16.65
CA LYS A 41 0.18 1.46 17.41
C LYS A 41 1.10 2.40 18.21
N THR A 42 2.28 1.91 18.59
CA THR A 42 3.20 2.61 19.51
C THR A 42 4.25 3.45 18.80
N ASN A 43 4.59 3.15 17.55
CA ASN A 43 5.62 3.86 16.81
C ASN A 43 5.02 4.61 15.61
N LYS A 44 4.76 3.90 14.51
CA LYS A 44 4.22 4.48 13.28
C LYS A 44 3.07 3.63 12.77
N SER A 45 1.86 4.17 12.89
CA SER A 45 0.63 3.50 12.47
C SER A 45 0.23 3.83 11.03
N LYS A 46 0.91 4.77 10.37
CA LYS A 46 0.61 5.19 9.00
C LYS A 46 1.88 5.55 8.24
N TYR A 47 1.94 5.12 6.98
CA TYR A 47 2.92 5.57 6.00
C TYR A 47 2.21 6.21 4.81
N SER A 48 2.86 7.20 4.20
CA SER A 48 2.43 7.83 2.96
C SER A 48 3.63 7.80 2.01
N LEU A 49 3.45 7.20 0.84
CA LEU A 49 4.49 6.98 -0.16
C LEU A 49 4.07 7.67 -1.46
N ASP A 50 4.94 8.55 -1.95
CA ASP A 50 4.71 9.39 -3.12
C ASP A 50 5.39 8.78 -4.34
N PHE A 51 4.61 8.50 -5.40
CA PHE A 51 5.08 7.97 -6.68
C PHE A 51 5.03 9.03 -7.79
N SER A 52 5.57 10.22 -7.53
CA SER A 52 5.51 11.43 -8.39
C SER A 52 6.12 11.29 -9.77
N ASP A 53 7.22 10.55 -9.89
CA ASP A 53 8.16 10.83 -10.99
C ASP A 53 8.23 9.81 -12.12
N LYS A 54 7.55 8.66 -12.09
CA LYS A 54 7.73 7.65 -13.16
C LYS A 54 6.51 6.75 -13.37
N ILE A 55 6.19 6.49 -14.65
CA ILE A 55 5.41 5.32 -15.09
C ILE A 55 6.09 4.08 -14.51
N LYS A 56 5.47 3.46 -13.51
CA LYS A 56 6.04 2.32 -12.78
C LYS A 56 4.95 1.33 -12.42
N THR A 57 5.31 0.07 -12.55
CA THR A 57 4.58 -0.99 -11.87
C THR A 57 5.15 -1.08 -10.46
N THR A 58 4.29 -0.88 -9.47
CA THR A 58 4.63 -0.98 -8.05
C THR A 58 3.89 -2.17 -7.47
N GLN A 59 4.63 -3.09 -6.86
CA GLN A 59 4.07 -4.19 -6.08
C GLN A 59 4.09 -3.80 -4.62
N ILE A 60 2.95 -4.01 -3.96
CA ILE A 60 2.79 -3.81 -2.53
C ILE A 60 2.49 -5.17 -1.94
N ILE A 61 3.37 -5.64 -1.06
CA ILE A 61 3.16 -6.88 -0.31
C ILE A 61 2.61 -6.49 1.05
N ILE A 62 1.45 -7.01 1.39
CA ILE A 62 0.77 -6.75 2.66
C ILE A 62 0.80 -8.05 3.45
N ALA A 63 1.40 -8.04 4.63
CA ALA A 63 1.50 -9.24 5.45
C ALA A 63 0.13 -9.84 5.80
N GLN A 64 -0.83 -9.00 6.17
CA GLN A 64 -2.22 -9.38 6.46
C GLN A 64 -3.16 -8.22 6.14
N SER A 65 -3.99 -8.36 5.10
CA SER A 65 -4.86 -7.27 4.63
C SER A 65 -5.99 -6.92 5.62
N SER A 66 -6.41 -7.84 6.49
CA SER A 66 -7.33 -7.53 7.61
C SER A 66 -6.81 -6.44 8.55
N LYS A 67 -5.48 -6.28 8.62
CA LYS A 67 -4.85 -5.42 9.60
C LYS A 67 -4.63 -3.99 9.13
N VAL A 68 -4.83 -3.72 7.85
CA VAL A 68 -4.49 -2.44 7.24
C VAL A 68 -5.66 -1.85 6.46
N ASN A 69 -5.70 -0.53 6.39
CA ASN A 69 -6.47 0.22 5.42
C ASN A 69 -5.49 0.77 4.37
N LEU A 70 -5.77 0.51 3.09
CA LEU A 70 -5.03 1.11 1.99
C LEU A 70 -5.85 2.22 1.36
N LYS A 71 -5.20 3.34 1.08
CA LYS A 71 -5.76 4.40 0.25
C LYS A 71 -4.80 4.77 -0.86
N VAL A 72 -5.34 5.08 -2.03
CA VAL A 72 -4.59 5.64 -3.13
C VAL A 72 -5.20 6.99 -3.48
N ASN A 73 -4.39 8.05 -3.43
CA ASN A 73 -4.85 9.43 -3.60
C ASN A 73 -6.02 9.82 -2.68
N GLY A 74 -6.05 9.26 -1.47
CA GLY A 74 -7.10 9.48 -0.47
C GLY A 74 -8.33 8.56 -0.62
N GLU A 75 -8.46 7.82 -1.72
CA GLU A 75 -9.56 6.88 -1.93
C GLU A 75 -9.23 5.51 -1.35
N SER A 76 -10.15 4.94 -0.56
CA SER A 76 -9.93 3.64 0.07
C SER A 76 -10.03 2.51 -0.95
N LEU A 77 -9.07 1.60 -0.92
CA LEU A 77 -9.09 0.41 -1.76
C LEU A 77 -9.82 -0.73 -1.06
N ASP A 78 -10.73 -1.38 -1.76
CA ASP A 78 -11.37 -2.60 -1.26
C ASP A 78 -10.40 -3.79 -1.29
N LEU A 79 -10.10 -4.34 -0.12
CA LEU A 79 -9.23 -5.50 0.06
C LEU A 79 -10.03 -6.78 0.33
N SER A 80 -11.36 -6.74 0.25
CA SER A 80 -12.26 -7.88 0.55
C SER A 80 -11.98 -9.13 -0.30
N GLN A 81 -11.38 -8.92 -1.48
CA GLN A 81 -11.02 -9.98 -2.42
C GLN A 81 -9.70 -10.68 -2.08
N LEU A 82 -8.92 -10.14 -1.14
CA LEU A 82 -7.68 -10.76 -0.66
C LEU A 82 -7.97 -11.73 0.47
N ASP A 83 -7.16 -12.78 0.59
CA ASP A 83 -7.14 -13.54 1.83
C ASP A 83 -6.62 -12.65 2.95
N GLN A 84 -7.46 -12.51 3.96
CA GLN A 84 -7.30 -11.50 5.00
C GLN A 84 -6.18 -11.80 6.01
N ASN A 85 -5.72 -13.05 6.08
CA ASN A 85 -4.86 -13.51 7.17
C ASN A 85 -3.50 -14.04 6.71
N ILE A 86 -3.24 -14.10 5.40
CA ILE A 86 -1.96 -14.49 4.83
C ILE A 86 -1.34 -13.33 4.02
N PRO A 87 -0.01 -13.37 3.80
CA PRO A 87 0.65 -12.40 2.92
C PRO A 87 0.01 -12.39 1.54
N SER A 88 -0.45 -11.21 1.14
CA SER A 88 -1.07 -10.96 -0.14
C SER A 88 -0.31 -9.87 -0.86
N TYR A 89 -0.34 -9.88 -2.19
CA TYR A 89 0.27 -8.83 -3.00
C TYR A 89 -0.80 -8.06 -3.77
N LEU A 90 -0.57 -6.76 -3.89
CA LEU A 90 -1.33 -5.84 -4.71
C LEU A 90 -0.40 -5.21 -5.73
N THR A 91 -0.80 -5.20 -6.99
CA THR A 91 -0.08 -4.47 -8.03
C THR A 91 -0.81 -3.18 -8.35
N LEU A 92 -0.11 -2.06 -8.18
CA LEU A 92 -0.47 -0.75 -8.71
C LEU A 92 0.28 -0.55 -10.01
N ARG A 93 -0.47 -0.26 -11.07
CA ARG A 93 0.10 0.16 -12.35
C ARG A 93 -0.15 1.64 -12.54
N ILE A 94 0.92 2.41 -12.71
CA ILE A 94 0.85 3.85 -12.95
C ILE A 94 1.40 4.09 -14.36
N GLN A 95 0.58 4.61 -15.27
CA GLN A 95 0.86 4.78 -16.70
C GLN A 95 0.62 6.20 -17.21
#